data_AF-A0A6G2VGF4-F1
#
_entry.id   AF-A0A6G2VGF4-F1
#
_cell.length_a   1.000
_cell.length_b   1.000
_cell.length_c   1.000
_cell.angle_alpha   90.00
_cell.angle_beta   90.00
_cell.angle_gamma   90.00
#
_symmetry.space_group_name_H-M   'P 1'
#
loop_
_entity.id
_entity.type
_entity.pdbx_description
1 polymer ?
#
loop_
_entity_poly.entity_id
_entity_poly.type
_entity_poly.pdbx_seq_one_letter_code
_entity_poly.pdbx_strand_id
1 'polypeptide(L)' 'LRAQQGLTPAPATRAVIEALRAAGVEGPGPDRFLSPDLAAADAFVRAGGLVSAVEPVTGPLA' A
#
# COMPACT_ATOMS: atom_id res chain seq x y z
N LEU A 1 9.77 13.03 10.08
CA LEU A 1 10.29 13.06 8.69
C LEU A 1 9.76 14.30 7.97
N ARG A 2 10.54 15.39 7.84
CA ARG A 2 10.14 16.59 7.07
C ARG A 2 10.05 16.33 5.56
N ALA A 3 10.63 15.24 5.07
CA ALA A 3 10.71 14.91 3.64
C ALA A 3 9.39 14.48 2.98
N GLN A 4 8.31 14.22 3.73
CA GLN A 4 7.03 13.78 3.14
C GLN A 4 6.04 14.92 2.86
N GLN A 5 6.27 16.11 3.41
CA GLN A 5 5.31 17.21 3.22
C GLN A 5 5.36 17.70 1.76
N GLY A 6 4.28 17.42 1.02
CA GLY A 6 4.09 17.87 -0.37
C GLY A 6 4.44 16.83 -1.44
N LEU A 7 4.89 15.62 -1.08
CA LEU A 7 5.12 14.57 -2.08
C LEU A 7 3.78 13.95 -2.50
N THR A 8 3.50 13.98 -3.79
CA THR A 8 2.31 13.37 -4.38
C THR A 8 2.71 12.07 -5.07
N PRO A 9 2.21 10.90 -4.61
CA PRO A 9 2.47 9.63 -5.29
C PRO A 9 1.94 9.65 -6.73
N ALA A 10 2.63 8.95 -7.62
CA ALA A 10 2.11 8.66 -8.97
C ALA A 10 0.80 7.84 -8.89
N PRO A 11 -0.06 7.87 -9.93
CA PRO A 11 -1.38 7.23 -9.89
C PRO A 11 -1.36 5.76 -9.46
N ALA A 12 -0.49 4.93 -10.04
CA ALA A 12 -0.38 3.52 -9.67
C ALA A 12 0.11 3.34 -8.21
N THR A 13 1.09 4.15 -7.79
CA THR A 13 1.57 4.13 -6.40
C THR A 13 0.49 4.51 -5.41
N ARG A 14 -0.33 5.52 -5.73
CA ARG A 14 -1.48 5.91 -4.92
C ARG A 14 -2.49 4.77 -4.78
N ALA A 15 -2.82 4.09 -5.89
CA ALA A 15 -3.76 2.97 -5.87
C ALA A 15 -3.30 1.83 -4.94
N VAL A 16 -2.01 1.48 -4.96
CA VAL A 16 -1.45 0.50 -4.01
C VAL A 16 -1.57 0.96 -2.56
N ILE A 17 -1.21 2.21 -2.28
CA ILE A 17 -1.27 2.76 -0.91
C ILE A 17 -2.71 2.72 -0.38
N GLU A 18 -3.68 3.10 -1.21
CA GLU A 18 -5.10 3.07 -0.85
C GLU A 18 -5.61 1.65 -0.62
N ALA A 19 -5.29 0.71 -1.52
CA ALA A 19 -5.69 -0.69 -1.39
C ALA A 19 -5.07 -1.36 -0.15
N LEU A 20 -3.78 -1.11 0.13
CA LEU A 20 -3.08 -1.66 1.28
C LEU A 20 -3.63 -1.10 2.62
N ARG A 21 -4.00 0.19 2.65
CA ARG A 21 -4.69 0.80 3.80
C ARG A 21 -6.07 0.21 4.01
N ALA A 22 -6.83 -0.01 2.93
CA ALA A 22 -8.13 -0.68 3.00
C ALA A 22 -8.02 -2.14 3.50
N ALA A 23 -6.88 -2.79 3.27
CA ALA A 23 -6.57 -4.12 3.79
C ALA A 23 -6.13 -4.13 5.28
N GLY A 24 -6.07 -2.96 5.93
CA GLY A 24 -5.81 -2.84 7.38
C GLY A 24 -4.40 -2.41 7.77
N VAL A 25 -3.56 -1.98 6.82
CA VAL A 25 -2.22 -1.45 7.13
C VAL A 25 -2.28 0.07 7.30
N GLU A 26 -2.15 0.55 8.54
CA GLU A 26 -2.34 1.97 8.89
C GLU A 26 -1.25 2.90 8.31
N GLY A 27 -0.08 2.35 7.98
CA GLY A 27 1.07 3.12 7.49
C GLY A 27 1.90 3.76 8.62
N PRO A 28 2.76 4.75 8.30
CA PRO A 28 3.66 5.36 9.27
C PRO A 28 2.91 6.15 10.34
N GLY A 29 3.34 6.01 11.59
CA GLY A 29 2.74 6.65 12.76
C GLY A 29 3.67 6.57 13.97
N PRO A 30 3.18 6.90 15.18
CA PRO A 30 3.92 6.62 16.41
C PRO A 30 4.21 5.13 16.55
N ASP A 31 5.19 4.79 17.39
CA ASP A 31 5.58 3.41 17.66
C ASP A 31 4.37 2.59 18.13
N ARG A 32 4.20 1.42 17.50
CA ARG A 32 3.15 0.46 17.81
C ARG A 32 3.66 -0.97 17.62
N PHE A 33 2.90 -1.93 18.13
CA PHE A 33 3.13 -3.34 17.83
C PHE A 33 2.85 -3.61 16.35
N LEU A 34 3.92 -3.79 15.56
CA LEU A 34 3.86 -3.80 14.09
C LEU A 34 3.52 -5.18 13.48
N SER A 35 3.58 -6.27 14.26
CA SER A 35 3.35 -7.62 13.75
C SER A 35 1.99 -7.81 13.04
N PRO A 36 0.86 -7.21 13.49
CA PRO A 36 -0.42 -7.30 12.78
C PRO A 36 -0.38 -6.67 11.38
N ASP A 37 0.20 -5.47 11.25
CA ASP A 37 0.36 -4.79 9.97
C ASP A 37 1.26 -5.58 9.00
N LEU A 38 2.34 -6.19 9.50
CA LEU A 38 3.22 -7.03 8.69
C LEU A 38 2.49 -8.28 8.18
N ALA A 39 1.68 -8.92 9.02
CA ALA A 39 0.89 -10.08 8.63
C ALA A 39 -0.18 -9.71 7.59
N ALA A 40 -0.86 -8.57 7.75
CA ALA A 40 -1.83 -8.06 6.77
C ALA A 40 -1.16 -7.72 5.43
N ALA A 41 0.03 -7.11 5.46
CA ALA A 41 0.79 -6.79 4.25
C ALA A 41 1.27 -8.06 3.51
N ASP A 42 1.79 -9.06 4.23
CA ASP A 42 2.19 -10.35 3.63
C ASP A 42 0.98 -11.04 2.97
N ALA A 43 -0.15 -11.13 3.67
CA ALA A 43 -1.37 -11.71 3.13
C ALA A 43 -1.86 -10.96 1.89
N PHE A 44 -1.83 -9.63 1.89
CA PHE A 44 -2.22 -8.79 0.76
C PHE A 44 -1.33 -9.03 -0.46
N VAL A 45 0.00 -9.12 -0.28
CA VAL A 45 0.93 -9.40 -1.38
C VAL A 45 0.73 -10.81 -1.92
N ARG A 46 0.60 -11.81 -1.03
CA ARG A 46 0.36 -13.21 -1.42
C ARG A 46 -0.94 -13.40 -2.19
N ALA A 47 -1.97 -12.62 -1.87
CA ALA A 47 -3.24 -12.64 -2.58
C ALA A 47 -3.19 -11.94 -3.96
N GLY A 48 -2.04 -11.40 -4.36
CA GLY A 48 -1.91 -10.65 -5.61
C GLY A 48 -2.43 -9.20 -5.54
N GLY A 49 -2.71 -8.69 -4.33
CA GLY A 49 -3.34 -7.39 -4.12
C GLY A 49 -2.56 -6.21 -4.73
N LEU A 50 -1.23 -6.32 -4.84
CA LEU A 50 -0.41 -5.30 -5.53
C LEU A 50 -0.78 -5.17 -7.00
N VAL A 51 -0.82 -6.30 -7.73
CA VAL A 51 -1.10 -6.33 -9.17
C VAL A 51 -2.54 -5.90 -9.41
N SER A 52 -3.49 -6.50 -8.68
CA SER A 52 -4.92 -6.16 -8.81
C SER A 52 -5.22 -4.70 -8.50
N ALA A 53 -4.45 -4.05 -7.60
CA ALA A 53 -4.63 -2.64 -7.28
C ALA A 53 -4.14 -1.69 -8.40
N VAL A 54 -3.10 -2.08 -9.17
CA VAL A 54 -2.48 -1.18 -10.16
C VAL A 54 -2.99 -1.37 -11.58
N GLU A 55 -3.40 -2.57 -11.97
CA GLU A 55 -3.88 -2.86 -13.34
C GLU A 55 -5.04 -1.97 -13.82
N PRO A 56 -6.00 -1.54 -12.96
CA PRO A 56 -7.01 -0.56 -13.37
C PRO A 56 -6.43 0.81 -13.78
N VAL A 57 -5.20 1.13 -13.35
CA VAL A 57 -4.51 2.40 -13.62
C VAL A 57 -3.46 2.26 -14.72
N THR A 58 -2.72 1.15 -14.74
CA THR A 58 -1.60 0.93 -15.66
C THR A 58 -1.97 0.13 -16.91
N GLY A 59 -3.14 -0.50 -16.93
CA GLY A 59 -3.43 -1.62 -17.82
C GLY A 59 -2.81 -2.94 -17.32
N PRO A 60 -3.06 -4.05 -18.02
CA PRO A 60 -2.55 -5.37 -17.64
C PRO A 60 -1.02 -5.36 -17.48
N LEU A 61 -0.54 -5.97 -16.41
CA LEU A 61 0.90 -6.15 -16.18
C LEU A 61 1.30 -7.57 -16.65
N ALA A 62 2.40 -7.65 -17.40
CA ALA A 62 2.91 -8.89 -18.02
C ALA A 62 3.82 -9.69 -17.07
#